data_AF-A0A1M6HTS5-F1
#
_entry.id   AF-A0A1M6HTS5-F1
#
_cell.length_a   1.000
_cell.length_b   1.000
_cell.length_c   1.000
_cell.angle_alpha   90.00
_cell.angle_beta   90.00
_cell.angle_gamma   90.00
#
_symmetry.space_group_name_H-M   'P 1'
#
loop_
_entity.id
_entity.type
_entity.pdbx_description
1 polymer ?
#
loop_
_entity_poly.entity_id
_entity_poly.type
_entity_poly.pdbx_seq_one_letter_code
_entity_poly.pdbx_strand_id
1 'polypeptide(L)'
;MNLENFESIKRIILELENGNLDIELAISQIKKLSDKEITRYELENYWRSDGLDDFVRIIAMPELKDWKEISDLRALELIKEMIDKINDTALMLRNATALEKRFKKSSGTVMELVFQKGIGSENEILTELKKDTTIKL
;
A
#
# COMPACT_ATOMS: atom_id res chain seq x y z
N MET A 1 -15.22 0.50 -0.74
CA MET A 1 -14.62 1.77 -0.27
C MET A 1 -14.62 2.72 -1.43
N ASN A 2 -15.16 3.93 -1.26
CA ASN A 2 -15.13 4.94 -2.31
C ASN A 2 -13.80 5.70 -2.17
N LEU A 3 -12.94 5.64 -3.18
CA LEU A 3 -11.65 6.32 -3.19
C LEU A 3 -11.84 7.66 -3.91
N GLU A 4 -11.95 8.74 -3.13
CA GLU A 4 -12.37 10.07 -3.59
C GLU A 4 -11.59 10.58 -4.82
N ASN A 5 -10.29 10.26 -4.90
CA ASN A 5 -9.41 10.70 -5.98
C ASN A 5 -9.20 9.67 -7.11
N PHE A 6 -9.87 8.52 -7.05
CA PHE A 6 -9.67 7.42 -8.01
C PHE A 6 -9.87 7.86 -9.46
N GLU A 7 -11.03 8.42 -9.79
CA GLU A 7 -11.34 8.84 -11.18
C GLU A 7 -10.40 9.95 -11.67
N SER A 8 -10.02 10.86 -10.77
CA SER A 8 -9.10 11.95 -11.09
C SER A 8 -7.70 11.42 -11.43
N ILE A 9 -7.17 10.49 -10.62
CA ILE A 9 -5.86 9.87 -10.84
C ILE A 9 -5.90 9.00 -12.10
N LYS A 10 -6.96 8.20 -12.28
CA LYS A 10 -7.14 7.37 -13.48
C LYS A 10 -7.10 8.20 -14.75
N ARG A 11 -7.81 9.33 -14.78
CA ARG A 11 -7.78 10.25 -15.92
C ARG A 11 -6.38 10.80 -16.18
N ILE A 12 -5.63 11.18 -15.14
CA ILE A 12 -4.26 11.69 -15.30
C ILE A 12 -3.36 10.63 -15.96
N ILE A 13 -3.46 9.37 -15.54
CA ILE A 13 -2.67 8.27 -16.12
C ILE A 13 -3.09 8.02 -17.58
N LEU A 14 -4.40 8.02 -17.88
CA LEU A 14 -4.87 7.87 -19.26
C LEU A 14 -4.42 9.01 -20.18
N GLU A 15 -4.42 10.26 -19.73
CA GLU A 15 -3.90 11.39 -20.52
C GLU A 15 -2.39 11.25 -20.77
N LEU A 16 -1.63 10.74 -19.79
CA LEU A 16 -0.22 10.42 -19.95
C LEU A 16 -0.02 9.31 -21.00
N GLU A 17 -0.77 8.20 -20.92
CA GLU A 17 -0.68 7.08 -21.87
C GLU A 17 -1.05 7.46 -23.30
N ASN A 18 -2.00 8.38 -23.45
CA ASN A 18 -2.40 8.93 -24.75
C ASN A 18 -1.40 9.96 -25.30
N GLY A 19 -0.35 10.32 -24.54
CA GLY A 19 0.65 11.32 -24.93
C GLY A 19 0.17 12.77 -24.82
N ASN A 20 -0.96 13.02 -24.16
CA ASN A 20 -1.56 14.34 -23.96
C ASN A 20 -1.01 15.07 -22.72
N LEU A 21 -0.32 14.34 -21.83
CA LEU A 21 0.22 14.89 -20.60
C LEU A 21 1.69 14.49 -20.43
N ASP A 22 2.53 15.46 -20.08
CA ASP A 22 3.92 15.19 -19.72
C ASP A 22 4.01 14.42 -18.39
N ILE A 23 4.95 13.49 -18.31
CA ILE A 23 5.18 12.63 -17.14
C ILE A 23 5.49 13.39 -15.86
N GLU A 24 6.27 14.47 -15.90
CA GLU A 24 6.59 15.26 -14.70
C GLU A 24 5.35 16.03 -14.22
N LEU A 25 4.52 16.50 -15.16
CA LEU A 25 3.22 17.09 -14.85
C LEU A 25 2.27 16.04 -14.25
N ALA A 26 2.23 14.83 -14.80
CA ALA A 26 1.40 13.74 -14.27
C ALA A 26 1.79 13.40 -12.83
N ILE A 27 3.08 13.21 -12.55
CA ILE A 27 3.61 12.98 -11.19
C ILE A 27 3.20 14.11 -10.24
N SER A 28 3.39 15.36 -10.66
CA SER A 28 3.03 16.53 -9.84
C SER A 28 1.53 16.60 -9.54
N GLN A 29 0.67 16.28 -10.51
CA GLN A 29 -0.78 16.27 -10.31
C GLN A 29 -1.21 15.13 -9.39
N ILE A 30 -0.66 13.93 -9.56
CA ILE A 30 -0.97 12.80 -8.69
C ILE A 30 -0.52 13.07 -7.26
N LYS A 31 0.66 13.66 -7.05
CA LYS A 31 1.16 14.03 -5.71
C LYS A 31 0.25 15.02 -4.97
N LYS A 32 -0.55 15.81 -5.68
CA LYS A 32 -1.55 16.71 -5.05
C LYS A 32 -2.82 15.98 -4.61
N LEU A 33 -3.05 14.78 -5.15
CA LEU A 33 -4.27 13.99 -4.95
C LEU A 33 -4.04 12.74 -4.08
N SER A 34 -2.79 12.35 -3.82
CA SER A 34 -2.46 11.20 -2.99
C SER A 34 -1.40 11.53 -1.95
N ASP A 35 -1.41 10.78 -0.85
CA ASP A 35 -0.35 10.80 0.17
C ASP A 35 0.89 9.99 -0.26
N LYS A 36 0.88 9.41 -1.48
CA LYS A 36 1.93 8.53 -1.97
C LYS A 36 2.87 9.25 -2.93
N GLU A 37 4.16 9.02 -2.74
CA GLU A 37 5.15 9.38 -3.75
C GLU A 37 5.14 8.33 -4.85
N ILE A 38 5.05 8.80 -6.10
CA ILE A 38 5.14 7.96 -7.29
C ILE A 38 6.35 8.38 -8.10
N THR A 39 7.08 7.39 -8.55
CA THR A 39 8.22 7.56 -9.44
C THR A 39 7.79 7.46 -10.91
N ARG A 40 8.60 8.08 -11.78
CA ARG A 40 8.51 7.88 -13.23
C ARG A 40 8.49 6.40 -13.61
N TYR A 41 9.37 5.61 -12.99
CA TYR A 41 9.48 4.18 -13.29
C TYR A 41 8.16 3.45 -13.03
N GLU A 42 7.48 3.73 -11.92
CA GLU A 42 6.18 3.13 -11.61
C GLU A 42 5.12 3.53 -12.64
N LEU A 43 4.99 4.82 -12.99
CA LEU A 43 4.01 5.26 -13.99
C LEU A 43 4.25 4.67 -15.39
N GLU A 44 5.51 4.52 -15.80
CA GLU A 44 5.86 3.98 -17.11
C GLU A 44 5.76 2.45 -17.18
N ASN A 45 5.77 1.74 -16.03
CA ASN A 45 5.89 0.28 -15.98
C ASN A 45 4.82 -0.45 -15.14
N TYR A 46 3.82 0.24 -14.58
CA TYR A 46 2.81 -0.39 -13.72
C TYR A 46 2.08 -1.57 -14.41
N TRP A 47 1.84 -1.46 -15.71
CA TRP A 47 1.14 -2.46 -16.53
C TRP A 47 1.84 -3.83 -16.57
N ARG A 48 3.10 -3.91 -16.12
CA ARG A 48 3.85 -5.17 -16.01
C ARG A 48 3.37 -6.04 -14.85
N SER A 49 2.79 -5.44 -13.82
CA SER A 49 2.37 -6.12 -12.58
C SER A 49 0.89 -5.94 -12.29
N ASP A 50 0.27 -4.85 -12.72
CA ASP A 50 -1.06 -4.45 -12.29
C ASP A 50 -1.91 -3.95 -13.46
N GLY A 51 -3.23 -4.11 -13.35
CA GLY A 51 -4.17 -3.38 -14.20
C GLY A 51 -4.25 -1.90 -13.79
N LEU A 52 -4.66 -1.02 -14.71
CA LEU A 52 -4.81 0.42 -14.44
C LEU A 52 -5.66 0.68 -13.19
N ASP A 53 -6.79 -0.01 -13.03
CA ASP A 53 -7.67 0.20 -11.89
C ASP A 53 -7.02 -0.23 -10.57
N ASP A 54 -6.26 -1.31 -10.54
CA ASP A 54 -5.59 -1.76 -9.33
C ASP A 54 -4.43 -0.82 -8.97
N PHE A 55 -3.66 -0.38 -9.97
CA PHE A 55 -2.62 0.62 -9.78
C PHE A 55 -3.18 1.95 -9.25
N VAL A 56 -4.27 2.45 -9.85
CA VAL A 56 -4.96 3.67 -9.37
C VAL A 56 -5.49 3.45 -7.95
N ARG A 57 -6.04 2.28 -7.62
CA ARG A 57 -6.48 1.97 -6.24
C ARG A 57 -5.31 2.06 -5.26
N ILE A 58 -4.15 1.50 -5.60
CA ILE A 58 -2.95 1.56 -4.76
C ILE A 58 -2.56 3.01 -4.49
N ILE A 59 -2.62 3.87 -5.50
CA ILE A 59 -2.26 5.29 -5.38
C ILE A 59 -3.29 6.07 -4.58
N ALA A 60 -4.58 5.90 -4.91
CA ALA A 60 -5.68 6.66 -4.32
C ALA A 60 -6.01 6.21 -2.89
N MET A 61 -5.48 5.07 -2.45
CA MET A 61 -5.65 4.57 -1.09
C MET A 61 -4.98 5.50 -0.07
N PRO A 62 -5.74 6.12 0.85
CA PRO A 62 -5.16 6.96 1.87
C PRO A 62 -4.34 6.14 2.87
N GLU A 63 -3.25 6.73 3.37
CA GLU A 63 -2.49 6.14 4.48
C GLU A 63 -3.31 6.15 5.78
N LEU A 64 -3.06 5.18 6.67
CA LEU A 64 -3.57 5.21 8.05
C LEU A 64 -2.75 6.21 8.88
N LYS A 65 -3.28 7.42 9.07
CA LYS A 65 -2.58 8.53 9.77
C LYS A 65 -2.36 8.28 11.25
N ASP A 66 -3.24 7.49 11.86
CA ASP A 66 -3.24 7.06 13.27
C ASP A 66 -2.35 5.84 13.53
N TRP A 67 -1.42 5.50 12.62
CA TRP A 67 -0.59 4.31 12.73
C TRP A 67 0.18 4.19 14.06
N LYS A 68 0.51 5.31 14.71
CA LYS A 68 1.19 5.33 16.02
C LYS A 68 0.32 4.77 17.16
N GLU A 69 -1.00 4.89 17.02
CA GLU A 69 -2.00 4.55 18.04
C GLU A 69 -2.57 3.14 17.84
N ILE A 70 -2.11 2.40 16.83
CA ILE A 70 -2.51 1.02 16.59
C ILE A 70 -2.21 0.18 17.84
N SER A 71 -3.28 -0.25 18.52
CA SER A 71 -3.25 -1.20 19.62
C SER A 71 -3.05 -2.63 19.10
N ASP A 72 -2.82 -3.58 19.99
CA ASP A 72 -2.75 -4.99 19.63
C ASP A 72 -4.04 -5.49 18.97
N LEU A 73 -5.19 -5.10 19.53
CA LEU A 73 -6.50 -5.46 18.98
C LEU A 73 -6.65 -4.89 17.56
N ARG A 74 -6.29 -3.62 17.36
CA ARG A 74 -6.35 -2.99 16.04
C ARG A 74 -5.37 -3.63 15.06
N ALA A 75 -4.18 -4.03 15.52
CA ALA A 75 -3.23 -4.74 14.69
C ALA A 75 -3.78 -6.09 14.21
N LEU A 76 -4.41 -6.86 15.11
CA LEU A 76 -5.07 -8.12 14.75
C LEU A 76 -6.19 -7.90 13.73
N GLU A 77 -7.01 -6.87 13.88
CA GLU A 77 -8.04 -6.51 12.90
C GLU A 77 -7.44 -6.19 11.53
N LEU A 78 -6.37 -5.41 11.48
CA LEU A 78 -5.70 -5.05 10.23
C LEU A 78 -5.09 -6.27 9.54
N ILE A 79 -4.46 -7.17 10.31
CA ILE A 79 -3.91 -8.44 9.79
C ILE A 79 -5.04 -9.32 9.24
N LYS A 80 -6.14 -9.45 10.00
CA LYS A 80 -7.31 -10.19 9.57
C LYS A 80 -7.90 -9.62 8.28
N GLU A 81 -8.05 -8.31 8.19
CA GLU A 81 -8.52 -7.63 6.97
C GLU A 81 -7.65 -7.98 5.75
N MET A 82 -6.33 -8.10 5.92
CA MET A 82 -5.42 -8.49 4.85
C MET A 82 -5.62 -9.93 4.41
N ILE A 83 -5.83 -10.85 5.35
CA ILE A 83 -6.08 -12.27 5.05
C ILE A 83 -7.45 -12.45 4.37
N ASP A 84 -8.50 -11.82 4.90
CA ASP A 84 -9.86 -11.91 4.38
C ASP A 84 -10.00 -11.27 2.98
N LYS A 85 -9.14 -10.30 2.65
CA LYS A 85 -9.16 -9.55 1.39
C LYS A 85 -7.83 -9.66 0.64
N ILE A 86 -7.32 -10.88 0.52
CA ILE A 86 -6.05 -11.19 -0.17
C ILE A 86 -5.96 -10.66 -1.62
N ASN A 87 -7.11 -10.44 -2.28
CA ASN A 87 -7.15 -9.91 -3.64
C ASN A 87 -7.20 -8.36 -3.71
N ASP A 88 -7.24 -7.66 -2.58
CA ASP A 88 -7.26 -6.19 -2.50
C ASP A 88 -5.84 -5.67 -2.20
N THR A 89 -5.00 -5.62 -3.24
CA THR A 89 -3.60 -5.19 -3.13
C THR A 89 -3.44 -3.82 -2.47
N ALA A 90 -4.34 -2.88 -2.78
CA ALA A 90 -4.29 -1.54 -2.22
C ALA A 90 -4.54 -1.54 -0.70
N LEU A 91 -5.53 -2.32 -0.23
CA LEU A 91 -5.79 -2.50 1.20
C LEU A 91 -4.64 -3.22 1.90
N MET A 92 -4.10 -4.27 1.26
CA MET A 92 -2.96 -5.02 1.80
C MET A 92 -1.76 -4.12 2.02
N LEU A 93 -1.36 -3.33 1.02
CA LEU A 93 -0.24 -2.41 1.13
C LEU A 93 -0.48 -1.34 2.20
N ARG A 94 -1.68 -0.74 2.25
CA ARG A 94 -2.02 0.26 3.29
C ARG A 94 -1.86 -0.31 4.70
N ASN A 95 -2.43 -1.49 4.94
CA ASN A 95 -2.41 -2.12 6.26
C ASN A 95 -0.99 -2.58 6.62
N ALA A 96 -0.25 -3.19 5.67
CA ALA A 96 1.14 -3.59 5.84
C ALA A 96 2.03 -2.40 6.22
N THR A 97 1.99 -1.31 5.45
CA THR A 97 2.77 -0.10 5.73
C THR A 97 2.46 0.49 7.11
N ALA A 98 1.19 0.51 7.53
CA ALA A 98 0.82 1.02 8.85
C ALA A 98 1.38 0.15 9.98
N LEU A 99 1.30 -1.17 9.85
CA LEU A 99 1.85 -2.13 10.81
C LEU A 99 3.39 -2.05 10.86
N GLU A 100 4.05 -1.95 9.71
CA GLU A 100 5.51 -1.81 9.63
C GLU A 100 5.98 -0.51 10.30
N LYS A 101 5.30 0.61 10.05
CA LYS A 101 5.56 1.88 10.77
C LYS A 101 5.35 1.71 12.27
N ARG A 102 4.22 1.10 12.70
CA ARG A 102 3.87 0.90 14.12
C ARG A 102 4.87 0.05 14.89
N PHE A 103 5.33 -1.04 14.29
CA PHE A 103 6.22 -2.03 14.89
C PHE A 103 7.69 -1.87 14.46
N LYS A 104 8.01 -0.74 13.80
CA LYS A 104 9.36 -0.36 13.36
C LYS A 104 10.03 -1.44 12.50
N LYS A 105 9.29 -2.01 11.56
CA LYS A 105 9.78 -3.01 10.61
C LYS A 105 10.21 -2.37 9.30
N SER A 106 11.13 -3.05 8.62
CA SER A 106 11.47 -2.75 7.24
C SER A 106 10.25 -2.94 6.33
N SER A 107 10.22 -2.18 5.24
CA SER A 107 9.19 -2.32 4.20
C SER A 107 9.16 -3.75 3.67
N GLY A 108 7.97 -4.33 3.56
CA GLY A 108 7.73 -5.67 3.02
C GLY A 108 7.76 -6.80 4.05
N THR A 109 8.17 -6.53 5.30
CA THR A 109 8.18 -7.54 6.37
C THR A 109 6.80 -8.11 6.63
N VAL A 110 5.74 -7.30 6.65
CA VAL A 110 4.38 -7.82 6.91
C VAL A 110 3.95 -8.73 5.75
N MET A 111 4.22 -8.33 4.50
CA MET A 111 3.87 -9.15 3.33
C MET A 111 4.63 -10.48 3.32
N GLU A 112 5.89 -10.48 3.72
CA GLU A 112 6.69 -11.71 3.90
C GLU A 112 6.07 -12.63 4.95
N LEU A 113 5.67 -12.10 6.11
CA LEU A 113 5.05 -12.86 7.19
C LEU A 113 3.71 -13.48 6.76
N VAL A 114 2.85 -12.70 6.12
CA VAL A 114 1.51 -13.13 5.71
C VAL A 114 1.56 -14.14 4.56
N PHE A 115 2.42 -13.91 3.54
CA PHE A 115 2.33 -14.68 2.29
C PHE A 115 3.48 -15.65 2.04
N GLN A 116 4.69 -15.38 2.54
CA GLN A 116 5.86 -16.21 2.24
C GLN A 116 6.16 -17.22 3.34
N LYS A 117 5.98 -16.82 4.62
CA LYS A 117 6.23 -17.71 5.75
C LYS A 117 5.05 -18.63 6.10
N GLY A 118 3.92 -18.48 5.41
CA GLY A 118 2.74 -19.31 5.62
C GLY A 118 2.19 -19.23 7.04
N ILE A 119 2.39 -18.10 7.74
CA ILE A 119 1.86 -17.90 9.09
C ILE A 119 0.35 -17.69 8.97
N GLY A 120 -0.41 -18.73 9.35
CA GLY A 120 -1.86 -18.77 9.14
C GLY A 120 -2.70 -18.12 10.24
N SER A 121 -2.08 -17.58 11.29
CA SER A 121 -2.78 -16.95 12.41
C SER A 121 -2.38 -15.49 12.59
N GLU A 122 -3.39 -14.63 12.80
CA GLU A 122 -3.18 -13.21 13.09
C GLU A 122 -2.35 -13.00 14.35
N ASN A 123 -2.53 -13.87 15.36
CA ASN A 123 -1.79 -13.81 16.62
C ASN A 123 -0.30 -14.13 16.43
N GLU A 124 0.02 -15.08 15.57
CA GLU A 124 1.40 -15.44 15.26
C GLU A 124 2.09 -14.30 14.49
N ILE A 125 1.39 -13.70 13.50
CA ILE A 125 1.90 -12.54 12.76
C ILE A 125 2.18 -11.37 13.72
N LEU A 126 1.23 -11.05 14.61
CA LEU A 126 1.42 -9.99 15.60
C LEU A 126 2.60 -10.29 16.54
N THR A 127 2.75 -11.57 16.94
CA THR A 127 3.88 -12.00 17.77
C THR A 127 5.21 -11.76 17.07
N GLU A 128 5.33 -12.11 15.79
CA GLU A 128 6.54 -11.82 15.01
C GLU A 128 6.80 -10.32 14.85
N LEU A 129 5.76 -9.52 14.60
CA LEU A 129 5.88 -8.07 14.48
C LEU A 129 6.40 -7.42 15.77
N LYS A 130 6.07 -7.96 16.94
CA LYS A 130 6.53 -7.43 18.23
C LYS A 130 7.96 -7.81 18.61
N LYS A 131 8.56 -8.82 17.97
CA LYS A 131 9.95 -9.20 18.27
C LYS A 131 10.89 -8.06 17.89
N ASP A 132 11.87 -7.75 18.73
CA ASP A 132 12.93 -6.78 18.41
C ASP A 132 13.91 -7.36 17.39
N THR A 133 13.49 -7.40 16.13
CA THR A 133 14.36 -7.67 15.00
C THR A 133 14.79 -6.35 14.41
N THR A 134 15.87 -5.77 14.97
CA THR A 134 16.60 -4.70 14.29
C THR A 134 17.37 -5.36 13.14
N ILE A 135 16.69 -5.65 12.03
CA ILE A 135 17.40 -6.08 10.81
C ILE A 135 18.01 -4.81 10.24
N LYS A 136 19.28 -4.57 10.55
CA LYS A 136 20.12 -3.66 9.77
C LYS A 136 20.26 -4.29 8.38
N LEU A 137 19.61 -3.70 7.38
CA LEU A 137 20.01 -3.86 5.99
C LEU A 137 21.31 -3.08 5.76
#